data_AF-A0A0B7B7Z9-F1
#
_entry.id   AF-A0A0B7B7Z9-F1
#
_cell.length_a   1.000
_cell.length_b   1.000
_cell.length_c   1.000
_cell.angle_alpha   90.00
_cell.angle_beta   90.00
_cell.angle_gamma   90.00
#
_symmetry.space_group_name_H-M   'P 1'
#
loop_
_entity.id
_entity.type
_entity.pdbx_description
1 polymer ?
#
loop_
_entity_poly.entity_id
_entity_poly.type
_entity_poly.pdbx_seq_one_letter_code
_entity_poly.pdbx_strand_id
1 'polypeptide(L)'
;NSSHRDVTDLEKGTISVNFRTGLDEVFNSTLSDVYVMAETAAYFESYVHVLEGLKESKALPLQDYIIKCKKELKPPRYLLPSVLNPVVPMYNLSALMQDKLFKNVPVLTTVKWPESDSMCLNKSQREAAMLALTKELAVIQGPPGTGKTYVGLKVMEVLLANMDVIVGNEAKKSTPILVVCYTNHALDQFLEGMLKFCTDGIVRVGGKTNSGVLEEFNMRNLKKNLRKNNTFSNLSARRSMYECRLVLEEISMKIEKLNQIMNSLQTDILSEIVLENLIKREHFESLKRNDTKRDSMKSWLNAPNNTPQSMIPKMIKKHLTMLV
;
A
#
# COMPACT_ATOMS: atom_id res chain seq x y z
N ASN A 1 21.22 10.12 15.28
CA ASN A 1 20.06 10.53 16.11
C ASN A 1 20.46 11.72 16.98
N SER A 2 19.97 12.93 16.68
CA SER A 2 20.14 14.11 17.56
C SER A 2 18.91 14.29 18.48
N SER A 3 18.43 13.21 19.08
CA SER A 3 17.34 13.24 20.05
C SER A 3 17.93 13.30 21.46
N HIS A 4 18.51 14.46 21.80
CA HIS A 4 18.70 15.02 23.15
C HIS A 4 19.68 16.19 23.01
N ARG A 5 19.18 17.32 22.50
CA ARG A 5 19.90 18.60 22.57
C ARG A 5 19.64 19.16 23.96
N ASP A 6 20.46 18.78 24.92
CA ASP A 6 20.52 19.52 26.18
C ASP A 6 21.22 20.85 25.90
N VAL A 7 20.52 21.95 26.13
CA VAL A 7 21.02 23.30 25.88
C VAL A 7 22.29 23.55 26.68
N THR A 8 22.39 22.97 27.88
CA THR A 8 23.54 23.14 28.77
C THR A 8 24.80 22.41 28.29
N ASP A 9 24.66 21.33 27.51
CA ASP A 9 25.78 20.60 26.92
C ASP A 9 26.26 21.25 25.62
N LEU A 10 25.32 21.80 24.85
CA LEU A 10 25.61 22.60 23.65
C LEU A 10 26.41 23.87 23.97
N GLU A 11 26.07 24.57 25.07
CA GLU A 11 26.84 25.72 25.56
C GLU A 11 28.28 25.36 25.93
N LYS A 12 28.53 24.10 26.30
CA LYS A 12 29.86 23.54 26.58
C LYS A 12 30.54 22.95 25.35
N GLY A 13 29.94 23.08 24.16
CA GLY A 13 30.45 22.51 22.92
C GLY A 13 30.36 20.98 22.83
N THR A 14 29.51 20.35 23.65
CA THR A 14 29.35 18.89 23.71
C THR A 14 28.05 18.46 23.03
N ILE A 15 28.12 17.41 22.19
CA ILE A 15 26.96 16.86 21.47
C ILE A 15 26.91 15.36 21.70
N SER A 16 25.76 14.86 22.17
CA SER A 16 25.51 13.43 22.26
C SER A 16 25.04 12.87 20.91
N VAL A 17 25.71 11.81 20.45
CA VAL A 17 25.41 11.14 19.17
C VAL A 17 25.02 9.71 19.47
N ASN A 18 23.82 9.32 19.00
CA ASN A 18 23.35 7.94 19.10
C ASN A 18 23.35 7.28 17.71
N PHE A 19 24.00 6.12 17.61
CA PHE A 19 24.20 5.34 16.39
C PHE A 19 23.14 4.24 16.28
N ARG A 20 22.44 4.16 15.14
CA ARG A 20 21.41 3.12 14.91
C ARG A 20 21.90 1.93 14.09
N THR A 21 22.93 2.15 13.28
CA THR A 21 23.49 1.19 12.31
C THR A 21 24.99 1.42 12.24
N GLY A 22 25.76 0.40 11.83
CA GLY A 22 27.23 0.53 11.70
C GLY A 22 27.94 0.60 13.05
N LEU A 23 27.38 -0.04 14.09
CA LEU A 23 27.98 -0.08 15.43
C LEU A 23 29.41 -0.62 15.41
N ASP A 24 29.71 -1.54 14.49
CA ASP A 24 31.04 -2.12 14.33
C ASP A 24 32.11 -1.09 13.91
N GLU A 25 31.74 -0.11 13.09
CA GLU A 25 32.63 1.00 12.70
C GLU A 25 32.87 1.96 13.86
N VAL A 26 31.86 2.14 14.73
CA VAL A 26 31.96 2.99 15.91
C VAL A 26 32.80 2.32 17.00
N PHE A 27 32.61 1.03 17.24
CA PHE A 27 33.40 0.30 18.24
C PHE A 27 34.87 0.15 17.87
N ASN A 28 35.19 0.21 16.57
CA ASN A 28 36.57 0.20 16.07
C ASN A 28 37.16 1.61 15.90
N SER A 29 36.40 2.65 16.23
CA SER A 29 36.88 4.04 16.10
C SER A 29 37.82 4.45 17.22
N THR A 30 38.70 5.39 16.91
CA THR A 30 39.65 6.02 17.84
C THR A 30 39.26 7.47 18.12
N LEU A 31 39.75 8.02 19.23
CA LEU A 31 39.52 9.42 19.61
C LEU A 31 40.06 10.45 18.58
N SER A 32 40.95 10.02 17.68
CA SER A 32 41.51 10.82 16.59
C SER A 32 40.70 10.80 15.30
N ASP A 33 39.67 9.96 15.22
CA ASP A 33 38.91 9.81 13.98
C ASP A 33 38.02 11.02 13.72
N VAL A 34 38.05 11.50 12.48
CA VAL A 34 37.29 12.68 12.04
C VAL A 34 36.04 12.24 11.32
N TYR A 35 34.87 12.64 11.83
CA TYR A 35 33.57 12.36 11.23
C TYR A 35 32.99 13.61 10.58
N VAL A 36 32.37 13.41 9.41
CA VAL A 36 31.57 14.46 8.76
C VAL A 36 30.11 14.28 9.15
N MET A 37 29.56 15.26 9.87
CA MET A 37 28.13 15.29 10.20
C MET A 37 27.37 15.99 9.07
N ALA A 38 26.41 15.28 8.47
CA ALA A 38 25.41 15.89 7.61
C ALA A 38 24.14 16.17 8.42
N GLU A 39 23.84 17.45 8.68
CA GLU A 39 22.58 17.86 9.31
C GLU A 39 21.54 18.17 8.22
N THR A 40 20.37 17.55 8.33
CA THR A 40 19.20 17.91 7.53
C THR A 40 18.41 18.99 8.25
N ALA A 41 18.00 20.03 7.51
CA ALA A 41 17.11 21.07 8.01
C ALA A 41 15.71 20.53 8.39
N ALA A 42 15.32 19.37 7.87
CA ALA A 42 14.08 18.68 8.20
C ALA A 42 14.35 17.41 9.03
N TYR A 43 13.39 17.00 9.86
CA TYR A 43 13.52 15.81 10.71
C TYR A 43 13.69 14.54 9.87
N PHE A 44 14.93 14.02 9.78
CA PHE A 44 15.29 12.89 8.91
C PHE A 44 14.41 11.66 9.14
N GLU A 45 14.15 11.35 10.41
CA GLU A 45 13.47 10.12 10.83
C GLU A 45 12.08 9.95 10.20
N SER A 46 11.36 11.06 10.00
CA SER A 46 10.04 11.00 9.34
C SER A 46 10.12 10.65 7.86
N TYR A 47 11.29 10.83 7.23
CA TYR A 47 11.52 10.54 5.82
C TYR A 47 12.25 9.21 5.59
N VAL A 48 12.92 8.62 6.58
CA VAL A 48 13.67 7.36 6.43
C VAL A 48 12.82 6.29 5.75
N HIS A 49 11.65 6.00 6.31
CA HIS A 49 10.76 4.97 5.77
C HIS A 49 10.23 5.30 4.36
N VAL A 50 10.05 6.59 4.06
CA VAL A 50 9.65 7.04 2.72
C VAL A 50 10.80 6.82 1.73
N LEU A 51 12.03 7.17 2.10
CA LEU A 51 13.22 7.00 1.28
C LEU A 51 13.55 5.52 1.06
N GLU A 52 13.41 4.69 2.08
CA GLU A 52 13.53 3.22 1.98
C GLU A 52 12.50 2.66 1.00
N GLY A 53 11.22 3.01 1.15
CA GLY A 53 10.18 2.59 0.21
C GLY A 53 10.43 3.07 -1.22
N LEU A 54 10.98 4.27 -1.41
CA LEU A 54 11.35 4.79 -2.73
C LEU A 54 12.50 3.99 -3.37
N LYS A 55 13.47 3.50 -2.58
CA LYS A 55 14.57 2.66 -3.09
C LYS A 55 14.07 1.32 -3.64
N GLU A 56 13.05 0.74 -3.02
CA GLU A 56 12.48 -0.55 -3.43
C GLU A 56 11.42 -0.43 -4.55
N SER A 57 10.94 0.79 -4.82
CA SER A 57 9.85 1.01 -5.77
C SER A 57 10.30 0.82 -7.22
N LYS A 58 9.67 -0.13 -7.91
CA LYS A 58 9.90 -0.39 -9.35
C LYS A 58 9.17 0.58 -10.28
N ALA A 59 8.10 1.22 -9.80
CA ALA A 59 7.27 2.13 -10.58
C ALA A 59 6.79 3.27 -9.69
N LEU A 60 7.10 4.50 -10.07
CA LEU A 60 6.73 5.67 -9.29
C LEU A 60 5.36 6.20 -9.73
N PRO A 61 4.45 6.51 -8.79
CA PRO A 61 3.24 7.25 -9.11
C PRO A 61 3.59 8.53 -9.88
N LEU A 62 2.80 8.87 -10.90
CA LEU A 62 3.00 10.07 -11.73
C LEU A 62 4.36 10.13 -12.47
N GLN A 63 5.08 9.02 -12.63
CA GLN A 63 6.38 8.97 -13.31
C GLN A 63 6.37 9.58 -14.73
N ASP A 64 5.23 9.46 -15.43
CA ASP A 64 5.06 10.01 -16.76
C ASP A 64 5.18 11.55 -16.77
N TYR A 65 4.80 12.20 -15.67
CA TYR A 65 4.84 13.66 -15.51
C TYR A 65 6.09 14.14 -14.77
N ILE A 66 6.47 13.47 -13.69
CA ILE A 66 7.58 13.89 -12.82
C ILE A 66 8.94 13.53 -13.43
N ILE A 67 9.05 12.34 -14.04
CA ILE A 67 10.34 11.82 -14.55
C ILE A 67 10.42 12.00 -16.06
N LYS A 68 9.41 11.51 -16.79
CA LYS A 68 9.39 11.55 -18.25
C LYS A 68 8.95 12.90 -18.82
N CYS A 69 8.52 13.83 -17.95
CA CYS A 69 8.13 15.19 -18.32
C CYS A 69 7.11 15.26 -19.48
N LYS A 70 6.18 14.29 -19.56
CA LYS A 70 5.12 14.32 -20.57
C LYS A 70 4.22 15.53 -20.34
N LYS A 71 4.05 16.35 -21.38
CA LYS A 71 3.22 17.57 -21.31
C LYS A 71 1.71 17.28 -21.45
N GLU A 72 1.36 16.15 -22.06
CA GLU A 72 -0.02 15.76 -22.30
C GLU A 72 -0.64 15.13 -21.06
N LEU A 73 -1.48 15.90 -20.37
CA LEU A 73 -2.22 15.45 -19.19
C LEU A 73 -3.43 14.60 -19.60
N LYS A 74 -3.43 13.34 -19.18
CA LYS A 74 -4.54 12.41 -19.36
C LYS A 74 -5.68 12.71 -18.38
N PRO A 75 -6.91 12.30 -18.70
CA PRO A 75 -7.99 12.27 -17.72
C PRO A 75 -7.71 11.28 -16.58
N PRO A 76 -8.25 11.51 -15.37
CA PRO A 76 -8.24 10.54 -14.29
C PRO A 76 -8.77 9.18 -14.75
N ARG A 77 -8.09 8.10 -14.35
CA ARG A 77 -8.44 6.73 -14.77
C ARG A 77 -9.90 6.36 -14.47
N TYR A 78 -10.45 6.86 -13.38
CA TYR A 78 -11.85 6.61 -12.98
C TYR A 78 -12.88 7.31 -13.88
N LEU A 79 -12.47 8.22 -14.78
CA LEU A 79 -13.34 8.87 -15.76
C LEU A 79 -13.26 8.22 -17.15
N LEU A 80 -12.32 7.30 -17.37
CA LEU A 80 -12.17 6.66 -18.66
C LEU A 80 -13.28 5.62 -18.86
N PRO A 81 -13.87 5.54 -20.08
CA PRO A 81 -14.85 4.51 -20.39
C PRO A 81 -14.30 3.12 -20.10
N SER A 82 -15.13 2.29 -19.47
CA SER A 82 -14.82 0.89 -19.20
C SER A 82 -15.95 0.02 -19.74
N VAL A 83 -15.75 -1.30 -19.78
CA VAL A 83 -16.80 -2.26 -20.19
C VAL A 83 -18.09 -2.07 -19.38
N LEU A 84 -17.97 -1.65 -18.11
CA LEU A 84 -19.10 -1.40 -17.22
C LEU A 84 -19.72 0.00 -17.39
N ASN A 85 -18.96 0.98 -17.90
CA ASN A 85 -19.40 2.36 -18.08
C ASN A 85 -18.89 2.90 -19.43
N PRO A 86 -19.64 2.71 -20.52
CA PRO A 86 -19.19 3.07 -21.87
C PRO A 86 -19.27 4.57 -22.19
N VAL A 87 -19.90 5.37 -21.31
CA VAL A 87 -20.15 6.80 -21.53
C VAL A 87 -19.34 7.64 -20.54
N VAL A 88 -18.93 8.83 -20.97
CA VAL A 88 -18.31 9.84 -20.10
C VAL A 88 -19.25 10.17 -18.93
N PRO A 89 -18.76 10.10 -17.68
CA PRO A 89 -19.56 10.45 -16.51
C PRO A 89 -20.20 11.84 -16.57
N MET A 90 -21.46 11.92 -16.15
CA MET A 90 -22.15 13.19 -15.91
C MET A 90 -21.84 13.66 -14.49
N TYR A 91 -21.28 14.85 -14.37
CA TYR A 91 -20.99 15.46 -13.07
C TYR A 91 -22.03 16.52 -12.72
N ASN A 92 -22.53 16.42 -11.48
CA ASN A 92 -23.27 17.47 -10.81
C ASN A 92 -22.32 18.59 -10.38
N LEU A 93 -22.45 19.75 -11.03
CA LEU A 93 -21.68 20.97 -10.80
C LEU A 93 -22.49 22.04 -10.04
N SER A 94 -23.62 21.71 -9.43
CA SER A 94 -24.49 22.69 -8.74
C SER A 94 -23.75 23.47 -7.65
N ALA A 95 -22.76 22.82 -7.00
CA ALA A 95 -21.86 23.45 -6.04
C ALA A 95 -21.08 24.65 -6.60
N LEU A 96 -20.87 24.70 -7.92
CA LEU A 96 -20.14 25.75 -8.61
C LEU A 96 -21.06 26.87 -9.14
N MET A 97 -22.38 26.71 -9.11
CA MET A 97 -23.34 27.67 -9.66
C MET A 97 -23.68 28.78 -8.65
N GLN A 98 -23.94 30.01 -9.12
CA GLN A 98 -24.34 31.12 -8.25
C GLN A 98 -25.75 30.91 -7.66
N ASP A 99 -26.67 30.47 -8.51
CA ASP A 99 -28.07 30.19 -8.18
C ASP A 99 -28.27 28.87 -7.44
N LYS A 100 -27.21 28.05 -7.34
CA LYS A 100 -27.21 26.68 -6.81
C LYS A 100 -28.22 25.76 -7.50
N LEU A 101 -28.65 26.10 -8.71
CA LEU A 101 -29.56 25.25 -9.47
C LEU A 101 -28.85 24.00 -9.95
N PHE A 102 -29.65 22.94 -10.12
CA PHE A 102 -29.15 21.65 -10.54
C PHE A 102 -28.47 21.73 -11.91
N LYS A 103 -27.19 21.35 -11.98
CA LYS A 103 -26.43 21.39 -13.24
C LYS A 103 -25.59 20.14 -13.45
N ASN A 104 -26.00 19.31 -14.40
CA ASN A 104 -25.21 18.15 -14.84
C ASN A 104 -24.52 18.42 -16.18
N VAL A 105 -23.23 18.07 -16.28
CA VAL A 105 -22.47 18.16 -17.55
C VAL A 105 -21.62 16.91 -17.76
N PRO A 106 -21.35 16.50 -19.02
CA PRO A 106 -20.34 15.48 -19.29
C PRO A 106 -18.97 16.04 -18.87
N VAL A 107 -18.37 15.47 -17.83
CA VAL A 107 -17.23 16.11 -17.13
C VAL A 107 -16.04 16.39 -18.05
N LEU A 108 -15.74 15.49 -18.98
CA LEU A 108 -14.63 15.63 -19.92
C LEU A 108 -14.94 16.52 -21.14
N THR A 109 -16.20 16.94 -21.33
CA THR A 109 -16.60 17.84 -22.41
C THR A 109 -16.61 19.29 -21.91
N THR A 110 -15.43 19.88 -21.78
CA THR A 110 -15.22 21.21 -21.18
C THR A 110 -16.02 22.33 -21.84
N VAL A 111 -16.30 22.24 -23.15
CA VAL A 111 -17.15 23.20 -23.89
C VAL A 111 -18.61 23.22 -23.42
N LYS A 112 -19.07 22.19 -22.71
CA LYS A 112 -20.43 22.13 -22.13
C LYS A 112 -20.49 22.64 -20.68
N TRP A 113 -19.35 23.03 -20.11
CA TRP A 113 -19.33 23.58 -18.75
C TRP A 113 -19.96 24.97 -18.72
N PRO A 114 -20.60 25.36 -17.60
CA PRO A 114 -21.15 26.70 -17.44
C PRO A 114 -20.08 27.79 -17.63
N GLU A 115 -20.49 28.98 -18.05
CA GLU A 115 -19.61 30.14 -18.14
C GLU A 115 -19.39 30.77 -16.76
N SER A 116 -18.27 31.49 -16.59
CA SER A 116 -17.90 32.10 -15.30
C SER A 116 -19.00 32.98 -14.70
N ASP A 117 -19.77 33.67 -15.53
CA ASP A 117 -20.79 34.61 -15.09
C ASP A 117 -21.98 33.92 -14.41
N SER A 118 -22.19 32.63 -14.72
CA SER A 118 -23.19 31.78 -14.06
C SER A 118 -22.64 31.02 -12.84
N MET A 119 -21.32 31.04 -12.66
CA MET A 119 -20.62 30.29 -11.62
C MET A 119 -20.21 31.20 -10.45
N CYS A 120 -20.05 30.62 -9.28
CA CYS A 120 -19.49 31.29 -8.10
C CYS A 120 -17.95 31.39 -8.15
N LEU A 121 -17.34 31.14 -9.32
CA LEU A 121 -15.91 31.16 -9.58
C LEU A 121 -15.61 32.17 -10.70
N ASN A 122 -14.61 33.02 -10.50
CA ASN A 122 -14.12 33.86 -11.60
C ASN A 122 -13.45 33.01 -12.70
N LYS A 123 -13.13 33.62 -13.85
CA LYS A 123 -12.54 32.91 -15.00
C LYS A 123 -11.33 32.04 -14.65
N SER A 124 -10.35 32.59 -13.92
CA SER A 124 -9.14 31.86 -13.53
C SER A 124 -9.42 30.71 -12.55
N GLN A 125 -10.35 30.91 -11.62
CA GLN A 125 -10.76 29.90 -10.65
C GLN A 125 -11.57 28.78 -11.31
N ARG A 126 -12.41 29.11 -12.29
CA ARG A 126 -13.13 28.15 -13.14
C ARG A 126 -12.16 27.27 -13.91
N GLU A 127 -11.16 27.87 -14.55
CA GLU A 127 -10.11 27.14 -15.26
C GLU A 127 -9.34 26.20 -14.32
N ALA A 128 -9.00 26.66 -13.12
CA ALA A 128 -8.35 25.84 -12.09
C ALA A 128 -9.23 24.66 -11.63
N ALA A 129 -10.52 24.89 -11.37
CA ALA A 129 -11.46 23.85 -10.98
C ALA A 129 -11.67 22.81 -12.10
N MET A 130 -11.80 23.27 -13.34
CA MET A 130 -11.91 22.41 -14.52
C MET A 130 -10.65 21.56 -14.70
N LEU A 131 -9.46 22.14 -14.53
CA LEU A 131 -8.19 21.41 -14.58
C LEU A 131 -8.15 20.30 -13.51
N ALA A 132 -8.49 20.61 -12.27
CA ALA A 132 -8.48 19.65 -11.15
C ALA A 132 -9.50 18.51 -11.32
N LEU A 133 -10.66 18.78 -11.93
CA LEU A 133 -11.73 17.79 -12.10
C LEU A 133 -11.57 16.93 -13.35
N THR A 134 -10.77 17.37 -14.34
CA THR A 134 -10.68 16.69 -15.65
C THR A 134 -9.32 16.08 -15.94
N LYS A 135 -8.26 16.41 -15.20
CA LYS A 135 -6.89 15.91 -15.40
C LYS A 135 -6.44 15.07 -14.21
N GLU A 136 -5.67 14.01 -14.48
CA GLU A 136 -5.13 13.15 -13.43
C GLU A 136 -4.03 13.81 -12.59
N LEU A 137 -3.49 14.93 -13.07
CA LEU A 137 -2.57 15.81 -12.34
C LEU A 137 -2.93 17.26 -12.65
N ALA A 138 -3.05 18.08 -11.60
CA ALA A 138 -3.29 19.51 -11.71
C ALA A 138 -2.38 20.26 -10.73
N VAL A 139 -1.71 21.31 -11.23
CA VAL A 139 -0.92 22.24 -10.42
C VAL A 139 -1.60 23.60 -10.48
N ILE A 140 -2.13 24.05 -9.34
CA ILE A 140 -2.85 25.32 -9.24
C ILE A 140 -2.02 26.28 -8.41
N GLN A 141 -1.54 27.34 -9.05
CA GLN A 141 -0.79 28.40 -8.40
C GLN A 141 -1.64 29.66 -8.30
N GLY A 142 -1.45 30.42 -7.22
CA GLY A 142 -2.05 31.73 -7.07
C GLY A 142 -1.37 32.53 -5.96
N PRO A 143 -1.23 33.86 -6.10
CA PRO A 143 -0.77 34.74 -5.03
C PRO A 143 -1.55 34.56 -3.70
N PRO A 144 -1.04 35.09 -2.57
CA PRO A 144 -1.82 35.18 -1.34
C PRO A 144 -3.18 35.86 -1.60
N GLY A 145 -4.25 35.35 -0.99
CA GLY A 145 -5.60 35.94 -1.11
C GLY A 145 -6.39 35.58 -2.37
N THR A 146 -5.85 34.85 -3.36
CA THR A 146 -6.59 34.54 -4.62
C THR A 146 -7.64 33.43 -4.52
N GLY A 147 -8.01 33.02 -3.31
CA GLY A 147 -9.06 32.03 -3.09
C GLY A 147 -8.66 30.58 -3.42
N LYS A 148 -7.37 30.22 -3.33
CA LYS A 148 -6.92 28.81 -3.53
C LYS A 148 -7.69 27.82 -2.66
N THR A 149 -7.86 28.13 -1.38
CA THR A 149 -8.66 27.32 -0.44
C THR A 149 -10.11 27.22 -0.91
N TYR A 150 -10.70 28.32 -1.38
CA TYR A 150 -12.08 28.34 -1.89
C TYR A 150 -12.25 27.45 -3.14
N VAL A 151 -11.32 27.53 -4.11
CA VAL A 151 -11.31 26.64 -5.27
C VAL A 151 -11.16 25.18 -4.85
N GLY A 152 -10.23 24.87 -3.93
CA GLY A 152 -10.02 23.51 -3.43
C GLY A 152 -11.27 22.95 -2.75
N LEU A 153 -11.98 23.75 -1.93
CA LEU A 153 -13.24 23.37 -1.31
C LEU A 153 -14.32 23.11 -2.35
N LYS A 154 -14.42 23.94 -3.39
CA LYS A 154 -15.39 23.76 -4.47
C LYS A 154 -15.13 22.53 -5.32
N VAL A 155 -13.87 22.24 -5.62
CA VAL A 155 -13.48 20.98 -6.28
C VAL A 155 -13.84 19.78 -5.40
N MET A 156 -13.56 19.84 -4.09
CA MET A 156 -13.91 18.79 -3.14
C MET A 156 -15.42 18.55 -3.05
N GLU A 157 -16.20 19.62 -2.96
CA GLU A 157 -17.67 19.59 -2.94
C GLU A 157 -18.23 18.88 -4.18
N VAL A 158 -17.68 19.19 -5.37
CA VAL A 158 -18.05 18.50 -6.62
C VAL A 158 -17.62 17.03 -6.62
N LEU A 159 -16.40 16.70 -6.19
CA LEU A 159 -15.94 15.30 -6.15
C LEU A 159 -16.85 14.46 -5.25
N LEU A 160 -17.15 14.96 -4.04
CA LEU A 160 -18.02 14.28 -3.09
C LEU A 160 -19.44 14.10 -3.61
N ALA A 161 -20.01 15.13 -4.25
CA ALA A 161 -21.33 15.07 -4.88
C ALA A 161 -21.43 14.06 -6.04
N ASN A 162 -20.30 13.62 -6.58
CA ASN A 162 -20.22 12.70 -7.71
C ASN A 162 -19.56 11.35 -7.37
N MET A 163 -19.29 11.06 -6.08
CA MET A 163 -18.63 9.80 -5.68
C MET A 163 -19.35 8.54 -6.14
N ASP A 164 -20.69 8.56 -6.17
CA ASP A 164 -21.50 7.42 -6.61
C ASP A 164 -21.29 7.14 -8.11
N VAL A 165 -21.07 8.18 -8.90
CA VAL A 165 -20.75 8.08 -10.33
C VAL A 165 -19.29 7.63 -10.54
N ILE A 166 -18.38 8.05 -9.65
CA ILE A 166 -16.94 7.75 -9.75
C ILE A 166 -16.61 6.30 -9.40
N VAL A 167 -17.24 5.76 -8.35
CA VAL A 167 -16.84 4.47 -7.75
C VAL A 167 -17.96 3.44 -7.76
N GLY A 168 -19.22 3.84 -7.98
CA GLY A 168 -20.38 3.00 -7.77
C GLY A 168 -20.74 2.84 -6.29
N ASN A 169 -22.01 2.53 -6.02
CA ASN A 169 -22.57 2.53 -4.65
C ASN A 169 -21.85 1.56 -3.69
N GLU A 170 -21.36 0.40 -4.18
CA GLU A 170 -20.75 -0.61 -3.32
C GLU A 170 -19.30 -0.29 -2.92
N ALA A 171 -18.57 0.46 -3.75
CA ALA A 171 -17.15 0.73 -3.54
C ALA A 171 -16.87 2.11 -2.91
N LYS A 172 -17.91 2.91 -2.63
CA LYS A 172 -17.78 4.22 -1.95
C LYS A 172 -17.03 4.15 -0.61
N LYS A 173 -17.10 3.02 0.10
CA LYS A 173 -16.39 2.81 1.38
C LYS A 173 -14.90 2.49 1.23
N SER A 174 -14.45 2.16 0.02
CA SER A 174 -13.08 1.66 -0.25
C SER A 174 -12.20 2.67 -0.99
N THR A 175 -12.68 3.89 -1.24
CA THR A 175 -11.99 4.92 -2.03
C THR A 175 -11.94 6.28 -1.31
N PRO A 176 -11.18 6.39 -0.21
CA PRO A 176 -11.05 7.65 0.51
C PRO A 176 -10.30 8.71 -0.33
N ILE A 177 -10.68 9.98 -0.17
CA ILE A 177 -9.92 11.11 -0.69
C ILE A 177 -8.87 11.50 0.36
N LEU A 178 -7.59 11.45 -0.02
CA LEU A 178 -6.49 11.84 0.85
C LEU A 178 -6.19 13.34 0.69
N VAL A 179 -6.35 14.10 1.76
CA VAL A 179 -5.99 15.52 1.82
C VAL A 179 -4.70 15.67 2.64
N VAL A 180 -3.68 16.30 2.05
CA VAL A 180 -2.38 16.53 2.70
C VAL A 180 -2.06 18.03 2.66
N CYS A 181 -1.61 18.57 3.78
CA CYS A 181 -1.17 19.95 3.91
C CYS A 181 0.16 20.00 4.68
N TYR A 182 0.97 21.04 4.43
CA TYR A 182 2.26 21.21 5.09
C TYR A 182 2.13 21.53 6.58
N THR A 183 1.13 22.33 6.97
CA THR A 183 0.90 22.74 8.36
C THR A 183 -0.45 22.24 8.87
N ASN A 184 -0.53 21.97 10.18
CA ASN A 184 -1.80 21.63 10.84
C ASN A 184 -2.83 22.76 10.68
N HIS A 185 -2.40 24.03 10.73
CA HIS A 185 -3.30 25.16 10.59
C HIS A 185 -3.99 25.20 9.22
N ALA A 186 -3.24 24.97 8.13
CA ALA A 186 -3.80 24.91 6.80
C ALA A 186 -4.75 23.72 6.62
N LEU A 187 -4.39 22.55 7.18
CA LEU A 187 -5.26 21.38 7.19
C LEU A 187 -6.57 21.66 7.93
N ASP A 188 -6.49 22.23 9.13
CA ASP A 188 -7.65 22.50 9.98
C ASP A 188 -8.60 23.49 9.29
N GLN A 189 -8.08 24.59 8.72
CA GLN A 189 -8.91 25.54 7.94
C GLN A 189 -9.60 24.88 6.74
N PHE A 190 -8.91 23.97 6.05
CA PHE A 190 -9.50 23.27 4.91
C PHE A 190 -10.60 22.31 5.34
N LEU A 191 -10.36 21.51 6.39
CA LEU A 191 -11.35 20.56 6.92
C LEU A 191 -12.58 21.27 7.51
N GLU A 192 -12.40 22.39 8.23
CA GLU A 192 -13.52 23.23 8.69
C GLU A 192 -14.35 23.77 7.51
N GLY A 193 -13.68 24.12 6.41
CA GLY A 193 -14.36 24.46 5.16
C GLY A 193 -15.19 23.31 4.60
N MET A 194 -14.68 22.08 4.66
CA MET A 194 -15.37 20.87 4.21
C MET A 194 -16.59 20.52 5.07
N LEU A 195 -16.52 20.74 6.38
CA LEU A 195 -17.64 20.46 7.30
C LEU A 195 -18.93 21.20 6.95
N LYS A 196 -18.87 22.26 6.14
CA LYS A 196 -20.03 22.99 5.64
C LYS A 196 -20.89 22.20 4.65
N PHE A 197 -20.31 21.17 4.01
CA PHE A 197 -20.99 20.34 3.00
C PHE A 197 -20.76 18.83 3.18
N CYS A 198 -19.91 18.43 4.13
CA CYS A 198 -19.62 17.03 4.46
C CYS A 198 -19.53 16.90 5.98
N THR A 199 -20.62 16.51 6.64
CA THR A 199 -20.70 16.48 8.11
C THR A 199 -20.14 15.19 8.72
N ASP A 200 -19.97 14.14 7.92
CA ASP A 200 -19.45 12.85 8.34
C ASP A 200 -18.36 12.33 7.37
N GLY A 201 -17.79 11.16 7.68
CA GLY A 201 -16.79 10.51 6.82
C GLY A 201 -15.39 11.13 6.83
N ILE A 202 -15.17 12.21 7.59
CA ILE A 202 -13.85 12.85 7.73
C ILE A 202 -13.04 12.15 8.82
N VAL A 203 -11.78 11.83 8.52
CA VAL A 203 -10.81 11.31 9.49
C VAL A 203 -9.54 12.14 9.43
N ARG A 204 -9.29 12.92 10.49
CA ARG A 204 -8.08 13.75 10.61
C ARG A 204 -6.96 12.95 11.27
N VAL A 205 -5.81 12.89 10.60
CA VAL A 205 -4.58 12.22 11.08
C VAL A 205 -3.51 13.26 11.40
N GLY A 206 -2.94 13.20 12.60
CA GLY A 206 -1.86 14.11 13.00
C GLY A 206 -1.95 14.51 14.48
N GLY A 207 -1.07 15.43 14.87
CA GLY A 207 -0.97 15.97 16.23
C GLY A 207 -2.20 16.78 16.66
N LYS A 208 -2.04 17.54 17.75
CA LYS A 208 -3.12 18.34 18.36
C LYS A 208 -3.76 19.29 17.32
N THR A 209 -5.09 19.41 17.33
CA THR A 209 -5.81 20.45 16.59
C THR A 209 -6.10 21.61 17.54
N ASN A 210 -6.16 22.83 17.00
CA ASN A 210 -6.62 23.99 17.75
C ASN A 210 -8.13 24.24 17.54
N SER A 211 -8.78 23.45 16.69
CA SER A 211 -10.21 23.53 16.40
C SER A 211 -10.99 22.58 17.29
N GLY A 212 -11.89 23.13 18.11
CA GLY A 212 -12.78 22.33 18.95
C GLY A 212 -13.71 21.42 18.15
N VAL A 213 -14.10 21.85 16.94
CA VAL A 213 -14.97 21.08 16.05
C VAL A 213 -14.21 19.89 15.44
N LEU A 214 -12.93 20.06 15.07
CA LEU A 214 -12.15 18.98 14.47
C LEU A 214 -11.64 17.92 15.47
N GLU A 215 -11.75 18.16 16.77
CA GLU A 215 -11.36 17.17 17.78
C GLU A 215 -12.19 15.89 17.67
N GLU A 216 -13.46 15.95 17.26
CA GLU A 216 -14.30 14.75 17.11
C GLU A 216 -13.90 13.90 15.89
N PHE A 217 -13.37 14.54 14.85
CA PHE A 217 -12.87 13.88 13.63
C PHE A 217 -11.42 13.41 13.76
N ASN A 218 -10.72 13.74 14.86
CA ASN A 218 -9.36 13.29 15.08
C ASN A 218 -9.34 11.76 15.27
N MET A 219 -8.51 11.05 14.50
CA MET A 219 -8.41 9.59 14.53
C MET A 219 -8.18 9.04 15.95
N ARG A 220 -7.43 9.76 16.80
CA ARG A 220 -7.19 9.36 18.19
C ARG A 220 -8.49 9.37 19.01
N ASN A 221 -9.35 10.36 18.81
CA ASN A 221 -10.61 10.49 19.51
C ASN A 221 -11.69 9.57 18.91
N LEU A 222 -11.74 9.43 17.58
CA LEU A 222 -12.58 8.43 16.90
C LEU A 222 -12.31 7.01 17.44
N LYS A 223 -11.04 6.60 17.54
CA LYS A 223 -10.67 5.31 18.13
C LYS A 223 -11.11 5.18 19.59
N LYS A 224 -10.98 6.23 20.40
CA LYS A 224 -11.44 6.24 21.80
C LYS A 224 -12.96 6.09 21.89
N ASN A 225 -13.71 6.80 21.06
CA ASN A 225 -15.17 6.75 21.03
C ASN A 225 -15.69 5.38 20.55
N LEU A 226 -15.05 4.80 19.52
CA LEU A 226 -15.35 3.44 19.06
C LEU A 226 -15.10 2.37 20.14
N ARG A 227 -14.06 2.54 20.96
CA ARG A 227 -13.78 1.66 22.11
C ARG A 227 -14.79 1.84 23.24
N LYS A 228 -15.24 3.07 23.51
CA LYS A 228 -16.26 3.36 24.53
C LYS A 228 -17.65 2.84 24.12
N ASN A 229 -17.99 2.92 22.84
CA ASN A 229 -19.33 2.58 22.35
C ASN A 229 -19.51 1.08 22.02
N ASN A 230 -18.56 0.20 22.38
CA ASN A 230 -18.58 -1.25 22.10
C ASN A 230 -18.87 -1.64 20.63
N THR A 231 -18.81 -0.69 19.69
CA THR A 231 -19.15 -0.91 18.28
C THR A 231 -17.99 -1.58 17.53
N PHE A 232 -16.77 -1.38 18.03
CA PHE A 232 -15.69 -2.32 17.77
C PHE A 232 -15.93 -3.56 18.62
N SER A 233 -16.91 -4.37 18.23
CA SER A 233 -16.97 -5.73 18.71
C SER A 233 -15.60 -6.33 18.37
N ASN A 234 -14.84 -6.68 19.41
CA ASN A 234 -13.60 -7.44 19.27
C ASN A 234 -13.81 -8.71 18.44
N LEU A 235 -15.05 -9.10 18.14
CA LEU A 235 -15.43 -10.18 17.23
C LEU A 235 -14.86 -10.03 15.82
N SER A 236 -14.86 -8.86 15.16
CA SER A 236 -14.38 -8.78 13.77
C SER A 236 -12.86 -8.92 13.70
N ALA A 237 -12.13 -8.20 14.54
CA ALA A 237 -10.67 -8.30 14.63
C ALA A 237 -10.23 -9.68 15.13
N ARG A 238 -10.94 -10.27 16.11
CA ARG A 238 -10.68 -11.65 16.56
C ARG A 238 -11.00 -12.68 15.48
N ARG A 239 -12.05 -12.48 14.69
CA ARG A 239 -12.40 -13.37 13.58
C ARG A 239 -11.35 -13.30 12.48
N SER A 240 -10.93 -12.10 12.07
CA SER A 240 -9.84 -11.96 11.09
C SER A 240 -8.50 -12.49 11.62
N MET A 241 -8.19 -12.29 12.91
CA MET A 241 -7.01 -12.89 13.53
C MET A 241 -7.10 -14.42 13.63
N TYR A 242 -8.29 -14.96 13.90
CA TYR A 242 -8.54 -16.39 13.92
C TYR A 242 -8.40 -17.01 12.53
N GLU A 243 -8.97 -16.37 11.50
CA GLU A 243 -8.80 -16.77 10.10
C GLU A 243 -7.32 -16.72 9.68
N CYS A 244 -6.59 -15.66 10.04
CA CYS A 244 -5.14 -15.59 9.80
C CYS A 244 -4.40 -16.71 10.53
N ARG A 245 -4.81 -17.05 11.76
CA ARG A 245 -4.20 -18.13 12.54
C ARG A 245 -4.42 -19.50 11.89
N LEU A 246 -5.64 -19.77 11.40
CA LEU A 246 -5.92 -21.02 10.67
C LEU A 246 -5.05 -21.16 9.42
N VAL A 247 -4.88 -20.08 8.66
CA VAL A 247 -4.00 -20.06 7.48
C VAL A 247 -2.54 -20.28 7.88
N LEU A 248 -2.08 -19.65 8.97
CA LEU A 248 -0.73 -19.86 9.49
C LEU A 248 -0.49 -21.29 9.97
N GLU A 249 -1.48 -21.91 10.63
CA GLU A 249 -1.42 -23.31 11.06
C GLU A 249 -1.33 -24.25 9.84
N GLU A 250 -2.11 -24.01 8.79
CA GLU A 250 -2.03 -24.78 7.54
C GLU A 250 -0.65 -24.66 6.86
N ILE A 251 -0.11 -23.43 6.80
CA ILE A 251 1.22 -23.19 6.24
C ILE A 251 2.30 -23.87 7.10
N SER A 252 2.20 -23.79 8.43
CA SER A 252 3.15 -24.43 9.34
C SER A 252 3.15 -25.94 9.15
N MET A 253 1.98 -26.58 9.03
CA MET A 253 1.88 -28.01 8.73
C MET A 253 2.52 -28.38 7.39
N LYS A 254 2.34 -27.54 6.36
CA LYS A 254 2.99 -27.75 5.05
C LYS A 254 4.52 -27.64 5.16
N ILE A 255 5.02 -26.66 5.91
CA ILE A 255 6.46 -26.46 6.15
C ILE A 255 7.04 -27.66 6.91
N GLU A 256 6.37 -28.14 7.96
CA GLU A 256 6.81 -29.32 8.71
C GLU A 256 6.85 -30.57 7.84
N LYS A 257 5.82 -30.80 7.02
CA LYS A 257 5.79 -31.91 6.07
C LYS A 257 6.93 -31.83 5.05
N LEU A 258 7.20 -30.64 4.53
CA LEU A 258 8.34 -30.41 3.61
C LEU A 258 9.68 -30.63 4.30
N ASN A 259 9.84 -30.16 5.54
CA ASN A 259 11.06 -30.40 6.33
C ASN A 259 11.27 -31.89 6.62
N GLN A 260 10.21 -32.64 6.92
CA GLN A 260 10.30 -34.10 7.08
C GLN A 260 10.75 -34.79 5.78
N ILE A 261 10.22 -34.37 4.63
CA ILE A 261 10.65 -34.88 3.32
C ILE A 261 12.11 -34.49 3.01
N MET A 262 12.53 -33.26 3.32
CA MET A 262 13.92 -32.83 3.12
C MET A 262 14.90 -33.59 4.00
N ASN A 263 14.54 -33.85 5.26
CA ASN A 263 15.37 -34.65 6.14
C ASN A 263 15.44 -36.11 5.67
N SER A 264 14.33 -36.68 5.20
CA SER A 264 14.35 -38.05 4.65
C SER A 264 15.12 -38.16 3.35
N LEU A 265 15.16 -37.10 2.52
CA LEU A 265 16.00 -37.04 1.31
C LEU A 265 17.51 -37.16 1.61
N GLN A 266 17.94 -36.80 2.82
CA GLN A 266 19.36 -36.90 3.22
C GLN A 266 19.74 -38.28 3.76
N THR A 267 18.77 -39.07 4.23
CA THR A 267 19.05 -40.32 4.96
C THR A 267 18.45 -41.56 4.31
N ASP A 268 17.37 -41.42 3.55
CA ASP A 268 16.57 -42.52 3.03
C ASP A 268 16.17 -42.33 1.56
N ILE A 269 15.80 -43.44 0.93
CA ILE A 269 15.23 -43.43 -0.42
C ILE A 269 13.74 -43.09 -0.31
N LEU A 270 13.28 -42.09 -1.07
CA LEU A 270 11.86 -41.72 -1.09
C LEU A 270 11.00 -42.87 -1.58
N SER A 271 9.93 -43.18 -0.85
CA SER A 271 8.97 -44.18 -1.29
C SER A 271 8.17 -43.69 -2.49
N GLU A 272 7.66 -44.63 -3.26
CA GLU A 272 6.82 -44.37 -4.43
C GLU A 272 5.62 -43.44 -4.11
N ILE A 273 5.01 -43.61 -2.93
CA ILE A 273 3.88 -42.79 -2.46
C ILE A 273 4.26 -41.30 -2.33
N VAL A 274 5.50 -41.01 -1.92
CA VAL A 274 5.99 -39.62 -1.82
C VAL A 274 6.30 -39.05 -3.21
N LEU A 275 6.85 -39.88 -4.10
CA LEU A 275 7.21 -39.50 -5.47
C LEU A 275 6.01 -39.17 -6.35
N GLU A 276 4.85 -39.80 -6.13
CA GLU A 276 3.61 -39.58 -6.90
C GLU A 276 3.24 -38.10 -7.04
N ASN A 277 3.49 -37.31 -5.99
CA ASN A 277 3.16 -35.88 -5.95
C ASN A 277 4.31 -34.96 -6.42
N LEU A 278 5.49 -35.52 -6.73
CA LEU A 278 6.71 -34.77 -7.05
C LEU A 278 7.21 -35.00 -8.47
N ILE A 279 6.83 -36.11 -9.12
CA ILE A 279 7.23 -36.43 -10.50
C ILE A 279 6.05 -36.35 -11.46
N LYS A 280 6.34 -36.18 -12.75
CA LYS A 280 5.31 -36.20 -13.79
C LYS A 280 4.57 -37.54 -13.76
N ARG A 281 3.25 -37.48 -13.98
CA ARG A 281 2.36 -38.65 -13.97
C ARG A 281 2.86 -39.79 -14.87
N GLU A 282 3.40 -39.46 -16.05
CA GLU A 282 3.97 -40.43 -17.00
C GLU A 282 5.17 -41.20 -16.41
N HIS A 283 6.03 -40.52 -15.65
CA HIS A 283 7.19 -41.14 -15.01
C HIS A 283 6.76 -42.02 -13.84
N PHE A 284 5.74 -41.59 -13.08
CA PHE A 284 5.17 -42.39 -12.01
C PHE A 284 4.50 -43.67 -12.53
N GLU A 285 3.72 -43.56 -13.61
CA GLU A 285 3.13 -44.73 -14.28
C GLU A 285 4.20 -45.66 -14.85
N SER A 286 5.31 -45.12 -15.37
CA SER A 286 6.44 -45.93 -15.80
C SER A 286 7.13 -46.66 -14.64
N LEU A 287 7.18 -46.06 -13.45
CA LEU A 287 7.72 -46.69 -12.24
C LEU A 287 6.83 -47.86 -11.77
N LYS A 288 5.50 -47.73 -11.93
CA LYS A 288 4.51 -48.78 -11.60
C LYS A 288 4.29 -49.85 -12.67
N ARG A 289 4.83 -49.68 -13.88
CA ARG A 289 4.54 -50.59 -15.02
C ARG A 289 4.98 -52.04 -14.79
N ASN A 290 5.93 -52.30 -13.89
CA ASN A 290 6.46 -53.63 -13.64
C ASN A 290 6.14 -54.14 -12.22
N ASP A 291 4.98 -54.81 -12.13
CA ASP A 291 4.56 -55.79 -11.10
C ASP A 291 3.87 -55.22 -9.83
N THR A 292 2.56 -55.48 -9.70
CA THR A 292 1.69 -55.00 -8.60
C THR A 292 1.85 -55.78 -7.29
N LYS A 293 2.80 -56.72 -7.22
CA LYS A 293 3.09 -57.55 -6.02
C LYS A 293 4.47 -57.30 -5.41
N ARG A 294 5.34 -56.47 -6.01
CA ARG A 294 6.69 -56.16 -5.50
C ARG A 294 6.80 -54.69 -5.12
N ASP A 295 7.70 -54.40 -4.19
CA ASP A 295 8.14 -53.02 -3.89
C ASP A 295 8.73 -52.44 -5.18
N SER A 296 8.07 -51.46 -5.81
CA SER A 296 8.32 -51.01 -7.19
C SER A 296 9.79 -50.63 -7.44
N MET A 297 10.48 -50.11 -6.41
CA MET A 297 11.93 -49.84 -6.46
C MET A 297 12.81 -51.09 -6.49
N LYS A 298 12.46 -52.16 -5.76
CA LYS A 298 13.22 -53.43 -5.80
C LYS A 298 13.09 -54.12 -7.16
N SER A 299 11.90 -54.03 -7.76
CA SER A 299 11.62 -54.49 -9.13
C SER A 299 12.45 -53.70 -10.14
N TRP A 300 12.46 -52.37 -10.04
CA TRP A 300 13.26 -51.49 -10.90
C TRP A 300 14.77 -51.73 -10.78
N LEU A 301 15.28 -52.02 -9.57
CA LEU A 301 16.70 -52.34 -9.32
C LEU A 301 17.08 -53.79 -9.64
N ASN A 302 16.12 -54.61 -10.09
CA ASN A 302 16.30 -56.05 -10.31
C ASN A 302 16.90 -56.78 -9.09
N ALA A 303 16.53 -56.35 -7.88
CA ALA A 303 17.07 -56.88 -6.63
C ALA A 303 16.40 -58.22 -6.24
N PRO A 304 17.14 -59.22 -5.74
CA PRO A 304 16.57 -60.50 -5.29
C PRO A 304 15.49 -60.30 -4.19
N ASN A 305 14.45 -61.13 -4.18
CA ASN A 305 13.27 -60.98 -3.30
C ASN A 305 13.60 -60.92 -1.78
N ASN A 306 14.72 -61.50 -1.35
CA ASN A 306 15.15 -61.51 0.07
C ASN A 306 16.19 -60.42 0.40
N THR A 307 16.35 -59.40 -0.45
CA THR A 307 17.31 -58.32 -0.20
C THR A 307 16.84 -57.47 0.98
N PRO A 308 17.65 -57.33 2.06
CA PRO A 308 17.30 -56.46 3.18
C PRO A 308 17.15 -55.02 2.72
N GLN A 309 16.17 -54.29 3.27
CA GLN A 309 15.91 -52.88 2.91
C GLN A 309 17.17 -52.00 3.08
N SER A 310 18.03 -52.33 4.06
CA SER A 310 19.29 -51.64 4.35
C SER A 310 20.37 -51.80 3.26
N MET A 311 20.25 -52.76 2.34
CA MET A 311 21.19 -52.95 1.23
C MET A 311 20.78 -52.20 -0.05
N ILE A 312 19.53 -51.76 -0.15
CA ILE A 312 18.98 -51.08 -1.34
C ILE A 312 19.76 -49.79 -1.67
N PRO A 313 20.09 -48.89 -0.71
CA PRO A 313 20.86 -47.67 -1.04
C PRO A 313 22.23 -47.95 -1.65
N LYS A 314 22.90 -49.03 -1.22
CA LYS A 314 24.20 -49.44 -1.78
C LYS A 314 24.07 -49.96 -3.21
N MET A 315 23.00 -50.70 -3.51
CA MET A 315 22.72 -51.18 -4.86
C MET A 315 22.39 -50.04 -5.82
N ILE A 316 21.59 -49.06 -5.39
CA ILE A 316 21.31 -47.84 -6.17
C ILE A 316 22.59 -47.08 -6.47
N LYS A 317 23.42 -46.81 -5.45
CA LYS A 317 24.68 -46.08 -5.63
C LYS A 317 25.58 -46.79 -6.65
N LYS A 318 25.67 -48.13 -6.59
CA LYS A 318 26.42 -48.96 -7.55
C LYS A 318 25.86 -48.85 -8.97
N HIS A 319 24.53 -48.86 -9.12
CA HIS A 319 23.85 -48.76 -10.41
C HIS A 319 24.00 -47.35 -11.02
N LEU A 320 23.89 -46.30 -10.20
CA LEU A 320 24.11 -44.91 -10.63
C LEU A 320 25.57 -44.66 -11.05
N THR A 321 26.56 -45.25 -10.37
CA THR A 321 27.97 -45.18 -10.81
C THR A 321 28.28 -45.99 -12.07
N MET A 322 27.38 -46.88 -12.52
CA MET A 322 27.52 -47.56 -13.82
C MET A 322 26.86 -46.77 -14.96
N LEU A 323 26.05 -45.76 -14.64
CA LEU A 323 25.35 -44.89 -15.60
C LEU A 323 26.12 -43.58 -15.90
N VAL A 324 27.20 -43.31 -15.16
CA VAL A 324 28.18 -42.24 -15.40
C VAL A 324 29.41 -42.86 -16.07
#